data_AF-A0A7G8WRR9-F1
#
_entry.id   AF-A0A7G8WRR9-F1
#
_cell.length_a   1.000
_cell.length_b   1.000
_cell.length_c   1.000
_cell.angle_alpha   90.00
_cell.angle_beta   90.00
_cell.angle_gamma   90.00
#
_symmetry.space_group_name_H-M   'P 1'
#
loop_
_entity.id
_entity.type
_entity.pdbx_description
1 polymer ?
#
loop_
_entity_poly.entity_id
_entity_poly.type
_entity_poly.pdbx_seq_one_letter_code
_entity_poly.pdbx_strand_id
1 'polypeptide(L)'
;MMRTSVPFACGRATPRADEREGRWLRCCRTWSTRPSSRRCASGSTASPRRTCRSTACFRAGPSTISAYLSGYAATAGQISEIARQISASAGPELLARLDEANAEAQEHLGRLGAFDRVVSTQRGPMLLSDFLDTRLIELVVHAGDLAASLPAHHPPTVLPTASRRVALVMRELLTEKAAQPVEALAAASTMAVARFIALAAGRDLPAGDLPPADLPAALTSALPLF
;
A
#
# COMPACT_ATOMS: atom_id res chain seq x y z
N MET A 1 -24.29 64.24 -2.07
CA MET A 1 -25.42 63.29 -2.31
C MET A 1 -25.08 62.48 -3.56
N MET A 2 -24.22 61.46 -3.49
CA MET A 2 -24.53 60.04 -3.18
C MET A 2 -25.66 59.43 -4.02
N ARG A 3 -25.30 58.71 -5.09
CA ARG A 3 -25.53 57.26 -5.25
C ARG A 3 -24.93 56.80 -6.59
N THR A 4 -23.81 56.09 -6.51
CA THR A 4 -23.24 55.28 -7.58
C THR A 4 -23.71 53.83 -7.41
N SER A 5 -24.23 53.26 -8.49
CA SER A 5 -24.67 51.88 -8.59
C SER A 5 -23.46 50.98 -8.92
N VAL A 6 -23.21 49.97 -8.10
CA VAL A 6 -22.20 48.93 -8.33
C VAL A 6 -22.90 47.68 -8.85
N PRO A 7 -22.46 47.03 -9.93
CA PRO A 7 -22.85 45.66 -10.22
C PRO A 7 -21.92 44.68 -9.49
N PHE A 8 -22.57 43.71 -8.83
CA PHE A 8 -21.99 42.56 -8.16
C PHE A 8 -21.36 41.63 -9.20
N ALA A 9 -20.03 41.48 -9.21
CA ALA A 9 -19.34 40.41 -9.93
C ALA A 9 -18.96 39.31 -8.92
N CYS A 10 -19.69 38.19 -8.98
CA CYS A 10 -19.36 36.96 -8.27
C CYS A 10 -18.16 36.28 -8.97
N GLY A 11 -16.95 36.75 -8.66
CA GLY A 11 -15.72 36.10 -9.09
C GLY A 11 -15.46 34.86 -8.24
N ARG A 12 -15.82 33.67 -8.76
CA ARG A 12 -15.28 32.42 -8.25
C ARG A 12 -13.78 32.41 -8.53
N ALA A 13 -12.97 32.54 -7.49
CA ALA A 13 -11.53 32.32 -7.58
C ALA A 13 -11.28 30.88 -8.03
N THR A 14 -10.75 30.71 -9.24
CA THR A 14 -10.16 29.44 -9.67
C THR A 14 -8.88 29.22 -8.86
N PRO A 15 -8.70 28.05 -8.20
CA PRO A 15 -7.45 27.77 -7.52
C PRO A 15 -6.31 27.67 -8.53
N ARG A 16 -5.22 28.40 -8.24
CA ARG A 16 -3.97 28.45 -9.01
C ARG A 16 -3.42 27.03 -9.20
N ALA A 17 -2.84 26.77 -10.38
CA ALA A 17 -2.28 25.47 -10.78
C ALA A 17 -1.28 24.88 -9.75
N ASP A 18 -0.59 25.74 -9.02
CA ASP A 18 0.41 25.42 -7.97
C ASP A 18 -0.16 24.60 -6.78
N GLU A 19 -1.45 24.78 -6.44
CA GLU A 19 -2.08 24.01 -5.35
C GLU A 19 -2.51 22.60 -5.75
N ARG A 20 -2.64 22.34 -7.06
CA ARG A 20 -2.95 20.99 -7.57
C ARG A 20 -1.68 20.14 -7.54
N GLU A 21 -0.55 20.70 -7.95
CA GLU A 21 0.77 20.07 -7.99
C GLU A 21 1.23 19.56 -6.59
N GLY A 22 0.90 20.29 -5.52
CA GLY A 22 1.20 19.89 -4.15
C GLY A 22 0.42 18.68 -3.61
N ARG A 23 -0.66 18.23 -4.28
CA ARG A 23 -1.47 17.07 -3.89
C ARG A 23 -0.99 15.78 -4.56
N TRP A 24 -0.47 15.87 -5.78
CA TRP A 24 0.18 14.80 -6.55
C TRP A 24 1.39 14.22 -5.83
N LEU A 25 2.23 15.11 -5.33
CA LEU A 25 3.45 14.73 -4.64
C LEU A 25 3.19 13.93 -3.35
N ARG A 26 1.98 13.89 -2.79
CA ARG A 26 1.69 13.11 -1.57
C ARG A 26 1.52 11.61 -1.83
N CYS A 27 1.11 11.19 -3.02
CA CYS A 27 0.82 9.78 -3.28
C CYS A 27 1.97 9.05 -3.98
N CYS A 28 2.80 9.70 -4.78
CA CYS A 28 4.09 9.09 -5.18
C CYS A 28 5.08 9.04 -4.00
N ARG A 29 4.93 9.91 -2.99
CA ARG A 29 5.72 9.89 -1.73
C ARG A 29 5.39 8.75 -0.77
N THR A 30 4.34 7.95 -1.00
CA THR A 30 4.17 6.70 -0.25
C THR A 30 5.09 5.59 -0.79
N TRP A 31 5.62 5.76 -2.02
CA TRP A 31 6.62 4.88 -2.64
C TRP A 31 8.04 5.48 -2.62
N SER A 32 8.17 6.81 -2.74
CA SER A 32 9.44 7.55 -2.63
C SER A 32 9.66 8.04 -1.18
N THR A 33 10.76 7.65 -0.54
CA THR A 33 11.10 7.93 0.88
C THR A 33 11.38 9.41 1.22
N ARG A 34 10.92 10.38 0.40
CA ARG A 34 11.11 11.81 0.64
C ARG A 34 10.06 12.41 1.59
N PRO A 35 10.47 13.11 2.66
CA PRO A 35 9.55 13.69 3.64
C PRO A 35 8.57 14.72 3.07
N SER A 36 7.40 14.75 3.70
CA SER A 36 6.62 15.98 3.89
C SER A 36 7.35 16.85 4.92
N SER A 37 7.88 17.99 4.49
CA SER A 37 8.39 19.02 5.40
C SER A 37 7.21 19.79 5.99
N ARG A 38 6.56 19.24 7.03
CA ARG A 38 5.89 20.09 8.02
C ARG A 38 6.89 20.35 9.14
N ARG A 39 7.15 21.64 9.29
CA ARG A 39 8.12 22.32 10.13
C ARG A 39 7.75 22.11 11.60
N CYS A 40 8.45 21.24 12.32
CA CYS A 40 8.70 21.47 13.75
C CYS A 40 9.92 22.39 13.81
N ALA A 41 9.70 23.65 14.16
CA ALA A 41 10.76 24.61 14.39
C ALA A 41 11.46 24.28 15.71
N SER A 42 12.66 23.72 15.62
CA SER A 42 13.75 23.98 16.56
C SER A 42 15.05 23.64 15.85
N GLY A 43 15.93 24.63 15.75
CA GLY A 43 17.07 24.63 14.84
C GLY A 43 18.09 23.53 15.13
N SER A 44 18.52 22.86 14.07
CA SER A 44 19.92 22.44 13.88
C SER A 44 20.06 21.88 12.46
N THR A 45 20.96 22.47 11.68
CA THR A 45 21.32 22.06 10.33
C THR A 45 22.31 20.90 10.39
N ALA A 46 21.89 19.67 10.06
CA ALA A 46 22.76 18.61 9.52
C ALA A 46 22.00 17.31 9.11
N SER A 47 22.20 16.89 7.85
CA SER A 47 22.31 15.51 7.34
C SER A 47 21.06 14.60 7.16
N PRO A 48 20.98 13.80 6.07
CA PRO A 48 19.89 12.85 5.80
C PRO A 48 20.21 11.47 6.39
N ARG A 49 19.82 11.24 7.64
CA ARG A 49 19.74 9.88 8.21
C ARG A 49 18.38 9.69 8.86
N ARG A 50 17.47 8.97 8.20
CA ARG A 50 16.19 8.54 8.78
C ARG A 50 16.39 7.23 9.53
N THR A 51 16.89 7.34 10.75
CA THR A 51 16.68 6.33 11.80
C THR A 51 15.69 6.93 12.79
N CYS A 52 14.68 6.17 13.26
CA CYS A 52 13.73 6.68 14.25
C CYS A 52 14.50 7.18 15.49
N ARG A 53 14.61 8.50 15.67
CA ARG A 53 15.32 9.12 16.81
C ARG A 53 14.39 9.59 17.93
N SER A 54 13.07 9.47 17.77
CA SER A 54 12.13 9.86 18.83
C SER A 54 11.93 8.72 19.84
N THR A 55 12.02 9.04 21.12
CA THR A 55 11.86 8.11 22.25
C THR A 55 10.48 7.44 22.27
N ALA A 56 9.46 8.08 21.69
CA ALA A 56 8.11 7.54 21.56
C ALA A 56 8.01 6.38 20.55
N CYS A 57 8.76 6.45 19.45
CA CYS A 57 8.82 5.39 18.42
C CYS A 57 9.46 4.11 18.96
N PHE A 58 10.44 4.26 19.86
CA PHE A 58 11.14 3.13 20.47
C PHE A 58 10.28 2.37 21.49
N ARG A 59 9.34 3.05 22.18
CA ARG A 59 8.49 2.41 23.21
C ARG A 59 7.44 1.44 22.66
N ALA A 60 7.04 1.58 21.39
CA ALA A 60 5.96 0.76 20.80
C ALA A 60 6.46 -0.53 20.12
N GLY A 61 7.78 -0.70 19.94
CA GLY A 61 8.35 -1.80 19.16
C GLY A 61 7.99 -1.72 17.66
N PRO A 62 8.69 -2.48 16.79
CA PRO A 62 8.30 -2.60 15.38
C PRO A 62 6.93 -3.31 15.26
N SER A 63 6.06 -2.78 14.40
CA SER A 63 4.78 -3.42 14.08
C SER A 63 4.98 -4.66 13.21
N THR A 64 4.13 -5.67 13.41
CA THR A 64 4.09 -6.87 12.56
C THR A 64 3.41 -6.58 11.22
N ILE A 65 3.58 -7.48 10.24
CA ILE A 65 2.86 -7.43 8.95
C ILE A 65 1.35 -7.42 9.18
N SER A 66 0.84 -8.28 10.05
CA SER A 66 -0.60 -8.37 10.36
C SER A 66 -1.16 -7.08 10.93
N ALA A 67 -0.44 -6.44 11.87
CA ALA A 67 -0.84 -5.15 12.43
C ALA A 67 -0.82 -4.04 11.36
N TYR A 68 0.19 -4.05 10.48
CA TYR A 68 0.30 -3.10 9.38
C TYR A 68 -0.85 -3.25 8.36
N LEU A 69 -1.16 -4.49 7.96
CA LEU A 69 -2.18 -4.81 6.96
C LEU A 69 -3.60 -4.58 7.49
N SER A 70 -3.87 -4.89 8.76
CA SER A 70 -5.18 -4.67 9.38
C SER A 70 -5.62 -3.20 9.36
N GLY A 71 -4.68 -2.26 9.23
CA GLY A 71 -4.96 -0.83 9.08
C GLY A 71 -5.45 -0.42 7.68
N TYR A 72 -5.43 -1.28 6.67
CA TYR A 72 -5.89 -0.93 5.30
C TYR A 72 -7.39 -0.86 5.20
N ALA A 73 -8.13 -1.81 5.77
CA ALA A 73 -9.59 -1.87 5.66
C ALA A 73 -10.26 -0.55 6.09
N ALA A 74 -9.82 0.03 7.22
CA ALA A 74 -10.34 1.28 7.74
C ALA A 74 -10.10 2.51 6.82
N THR A 75 -9.12 2.43 5.91
CA THR A 75 -8.72 3.54 5.02
C THR A 75 -8.94 3.24 3.54
N ALA A 76 -9.48 2.07 3.18
CA ALA A 76 -9.62 1.61 1.81
C ALA A 76 -10.42 2.57 0.92
N GLY A 77 -11.52 3.13 1.46
CA GLY A 77 -12.34 4.12 0.75
C GLY A 77 -11.58 5.41 0.42
N GLN A 78 -10.79 5.91 1.38
CA GLN A 78 -9.95 7.09 1.17
C GLN A 78 -8.83 6.81 0.15
N ILE A 79 -8.20 5.64 0.22
CA ILE A 79 -7.17 5.22 -0.74
C ILE A 79 -7.76 5.14 -2.15
N SER A 80 -8.94 4.55 -2.29
CA SER A 80 -9.65 4.45 -3.58
C SER A 80 -9.97 5.81 -4.17
N GLU A 81 -10.42 6.76 -3.35
CA GLU A 81 -10.71 8.12 -3.79
C GLU A 81 -9.44 8.84 -4.25
N ILE A 82 -8.36 8.74 -3.48
CA ILE A 82 -7.06 9.32 -3.85
C ILE A 82 -6.54 8.70 -5.15
N ALA A 83 -6.64 7.38 -5.31
CA ALA A 83 -6.23 6.68 -6.52
C ALA A 83 -7.02 7.14 -7.76
N ARG A 84 -8.34 7.34 -7.63
CA ARG A 84 -9.17 7.89 -8.72
C ARG A 84 -8.78 9.32 -9.06
N GLN A 85 -8.55 10.17 -8.06
CA GLN A 85 -8.06 11.54 -8.29
C GLN A 85 -6.71 11.53 -9.00
N ILE A 86 -5.84 10.58 -8.66
CA ILE A 86 -4.53 10.41 -9.30
C ILE A 86 -4.66 9.95 -10.75
N SER A 87 -5.51 8.97 -11.00
CA SER A 87 -5.73 8.49 -12.36
C SER A 87 -6.37 9.56 -13.24
N ALA A 88 -7.34 10.33 -12.72
CA ALA A 88 -8.08 11.34 -13.48
C ALA A 88 -7.21 12.53 -13.95
N SER A 89 -6.01 12.66 -13.43
CA SER A 89 -5.06 13.72 -13.76
C SER A 89 -3.68 13.18 -14.09
N ALA A 90 -3.59 11.87 -14.25
CA ALA A 90 -2.42 11.24 -14.85
C ALA A 90 -2.35 11.69 -16.32
N GLY A 91 -1.25 12.35 -16.67
CA GLY A 91 -0.88 12.61 -18.06
C GLY A 91 -0.23 11.39 -18.71
N PRO A 92 0.13 11.48 -20.00
CA PRO A 92 0.86 10.43 -20.72
C PRO A 92 2.19 10.03 -20.06
N GLU A 93 2.73 10.84 -19.16
CA GLU A 93 3.98 10.66 -18.44
C GLU A 93 3.84 9.74 -17.20
N LEU A 94 2.65 9.20 -16.91
CA LEU A 94 2.43 8.36 -15.73
C LEU A 94 3.41 7.18 -15.65
N LEU A 95 3.64 6.49 -16.78
CA LEU A 95 4.54 5.34 -16.83
C LEU A 95 5.98 5.75 -16.54
N ALA A 96 6.45 6.86 -17.12
CA ALA A 96 7.79 7.38 -16.85
C ALA A 96 7.99 7.71 -15.36
N ARG A 97 6.96 8.28 -14.71
CA ARG A 97 7.01 8.56 -13.26
C ARG A 97 7.05 7.29 -12.41
N LEU A 98 6.42 6.20 -12.84
CA LEU A 98 6.51 4.90 -12.16
C LEU A 98 7.91 4.31 -12.31
N ASP A 99 8.52 4.42 -13.49
CA ASP A 99 9.89 3.97 -13.75
C ASP A 99 10.91 4.76 -12.91
N GLU A 100 10.76 6.08 -12.83
CA GLU A 100 11.58 6.94 -11.96
C GLU A 100 11.44 6.55 -10.48
N ALA A 101 10.21 6.36 -10.00
CA ALA A 101 9.96 5.95 -8.62
C ALA A 101 10.57 4.58 -8.30
N ASN A 102 10.50 3.63 -9.24
CA ASN A 102 11.14 2.33 -9.10
C ASN A 102 12.68 2.47 -9.04
N ALA A 103 13.28 3.27 -9.92
CA ALA A 103 14.72 3.52 -9.91
C ALA A 103 15.19 4.15 -8.58
N GLU A 104 14.46 5.15 -8.07
CA GLU A 104 14.72 5.75 -6.76
C GLU A 104 14.64 4.71 -5.62
N ALA A 105 13.64 3.83 -5.65
CA ALA A 105 13.45 2.79 -4.66
C ALA A 105 14.61 1.78 -4.67
N GLN A 106 15.03 1.30 -5.84
CA GLN A 106 16.17 0.38 -5.99
C GLN A 106 17.46 0.99 -5.47
N GLU A 107 17.76 2.24 -5.85
CA GLU A 107 18.93 2.96 -5.38
C GLU A 107 18.91 3.14 -3.86
N HIS A 108 17.74 3.43 -3.29
CA HIS A 108 17.58 3.55 -1.84
C HIS A 108 17.80 2.22 -1.11
N LEU A 109 17.27 1.11 -1.64
CA LEU A 109 17.51 -0.22 -1.09
C LEU A 109 18.99 -0.59 -1.14
N GLY A 110 19.69 -0.26 -2.23
CA GLY A 110 21.13 -0.43 -2.34
C GLY A 110 21.90 0.31 -1.23
N ARG A 111 21.48 1.55 -0.89
CA ARG A 111 22.08 2.32 0.21
C ARG A 111 21.75 1.76 1.60
N LEU A 112 20.57 1.17 1.78
CA LEU A 112 20.21 0.53 3.05
C LEU A 112 21.05 -0.73 3.29
N GLY A 113 21.36 -1.49 2.24
CA GLY A 113 22.11 -2.74 2.33
C GLY A 113 21.29 -3.89 2.94
N ALA A 114 21.94 -5.02 3.19
CA ALA A 114 21.26 -6.29 3.54
C ALA A 114 20.84 -6.43 5.02
N PHE A 115 21.22 -5.50 5.89
CA PHE A 115 20.87 -5.59 7.31
C PHE A 115 19.41 -5.24 7.54
N ASP A 116 18.65 -6.20 8.04
CA ASP A 116 17.27 -5.98 8.46
C ASP A 116 17.24 -5.04 9.68
N ARG A 117 16.63 -3.87 9.49
CA ARG A 117 16.67 -2.75 10.41
C ARG A 117 15.29 -2.16 10.56
N VAL A 118 15.03 -1.54 11.70
CA VAL A 118 13.78 -0.81 11.89
C VAL A 118 13.75 0.43 11.00
N VAL A 119 12.75 0.50 10.13
CA VAL A 119 12.42 1.64 9.29
C VAL A 119 11.15 2.34 9.79
N SER A 120 11.03 3.64 9.47
CA SER A 120 9.81 4.39 9.76
C SER A 120 8.86 4.28 8.57
N THR A 121 7.64 3.81 8.83
CA THR A 121 6.56 3.71 7.84
C THR A 121 5.44 4.70 8.15
N GLN A 122 4.45 4.81 7.26
CA GLN A 122 3.25 5.62 7.50
C GLN A 122 2.45 5.17 8.75
N ARG A 123 2.53 3.89 9.12
CA ARG A 123 1.74 3.29 10.21
C ARG A 123 2.58 2.96 11.45
N GLY A 124 3.82 3.46 11.52
CA GLY A 124 4.72 3.24 12.65
C GLY A 124 6.07 2.62 12.25
N PRO A 125 6.95 2.35 13.23
CA PRO A 125 8.17 1.61 12.98
C PRO A 125 7.88 0.15 12.57
N MET A 126 8.70 -0.41 11.68
CA MET A 126 8.58 -1.80 11.19
C MET A 126 9.98 -2.32 10.80
N LEU A 127 10.20 -3.63 10.83
CA LEU A 127 11.42 -4.21 10.24
C LEU A 127 11.44 -3.96 8.72
N LEU A 128 12.63 -3.85 8.14
CA LEU A 128 12.78 -3.56 6.71
C LEU A 128 12.28 -4.75 5.88
N SER A 129 12.59 -5.98 6.30
CA SER A 129 12.05 -7.20 5.69
C SER A 129 10.53 -7.18 5.64
N ASP A 130 9.91 -6.92 6.78
CA ASP A 130 8.45 -6.94 6.92
C ASP A 130 7.81 -5.84 6.07
N PHE A 131 8.42 -4.64 6.07
CA PHE A 131 7.97 -3.55 5.22
C PHE A 131 8.04 -3.92 3.73
N LEU A 132 9.14 -4.56 3.30
CA LEU A 132 9.31 -5.03 1.93
C LEU A 132 8.32 -6.13 1.56
N ASP A 133 8.02 -7.05 2.47
CA ASP A 133 6.98 -8.05 2.25
C ASP A 133 5.61 -7.40 2.04
N THR A 134 5.28 -6.30 2.74
CA THR A 134 4.04 -5.55 2.45
C THR A 134 4.02 -4.96 1.04
N ARG A 135 5.15 -4.44 0.55
CA ARG A 135 5.25 -3.90 -0.82
C ARG A 135 5.15 -5.02 -1.86
N LEU A 136 5.74 -6.17 -1.57
CA LEU A 136 5.68 -7.35 -2.44
C LEU A 136 4.26 -7.89 -2.56
N ILE A 137 3.52 -7.96 -1.44
CA ILE A 137 2.10 -8.33 -1.42
C ILE A 137 1.31 -7.37 -2.31
N GLU A 138 1.44 -6.06 -2.13
CA GLU A 138 0.74 -5.05 -2.94
C GLU A 138 1.03 -5.23 -4.44
N LEU A 139 2.29 -5.39 -4.83
CA LEU A 139 2.68 -5.57 -6.23
C LEU A 139 2.08 -6.85 -6.85
N VAL A 140 2.15 -7.98 -6.15
CA VAL A 140 1.64 -9.26 -6.66
C VAL A 140 0.11 -9.25 -6.76
N VAL A 141 -0.58 -8.71 -5.75
CA VAL A 141 -2.05 -8.59 -5.77
C VAL A 141 -2.49 -7.65 -6.88
N HIS A 142 -1.86 -6.48 -7.02
CA HIS A 142 -2.22 -5.52 -8.07
C HIS A 142 -1.89 -6.00 -9.48
N ALA A 143 -0.87 -6.85 -9.67
CA ALA A 143 -0.65 -7.51 -10.96
C ALA A 143 -1.83 -8.41 -11.35
N GLY A 144 -2.40 -9.14 -10.39
CA GLY A 144 -3.62 -9.92 -10.58
C GLY A 144 -4.84 -9.03 -10.86
N ASP A 145 -5.04 -7.97 -10.06
CA ASP A 145 -6.14 -7.01 -10.24
C ASP A 145 -6.09 -6.36 -11.63
N LEU A 146 -4.88 -6.01 -12.11
CA LEU A 146 -4.67 -5.40 -13.42
C LEU A 146 -4.98 -6.39 -14.55
N ALA A 147 -4.53 -7.64 -14.43
CA ALA A 147 -4.84 -8.69 -15.40
C ALA A 147 -6.34 -8.95 -15.51
N ALA A 148 -7.06 -9.00 -14.37
CA ALA A 148 -8.50 -9.17 -14.35
C ALA A 148 -9.26 -7.96 -14.93
N SER A 149 -8.76 -6.74 -14.69
CA SER A 149 -9.38 -5.51 -15.17
C SER A 149 -9.17 -5.27 -16.67
N LEU A 150 -8.10 -5.83 -17.25
CA LEU A 150 -7.71 -5.63 -18.64
C LEU A 150 -7.55 -6.96 -19.39
N PRO A 151 -8.62 -7.77 -19.54
CA PRO A 151 -8.53 -9.13 -20.07
C PRO A 151 -8.08 -9.20 -21.54
N ALA A 152 -8.19 -8.10 -22.28
CA ALA A 152 -7.71 -8.00 -23.67
C ALA A 152 -6.20 -7.73 -23.77
N HIS A 153 -5.53 -7.47 -22.65
CA HIS A 153 -4.10 -7.16 -22.59
C HIS A 153 -3.30 -8.33 -21.99
N HIS A 154 -2.02 -8.41 -22.33
CA HIS A 154 -1.13 -9.39 -21.71
C HIS A 154 -1.00 -9.09 -20.20
N PRO A 155 -1.14 -10.10 -19.32
CA PRO A 155 -1.03 -9.88 -17.88
C PRO A 155 0.38 -9.40 -17.48
N PRO A 156 0.52 -8.61 -16.41
CA PRO A 156 1.84 -8.26 -15.90
C PRO A 156 2.64 -9.51 -15.52
N THR A 157 3.94 -9.52 -15.85
CA THR A 157 4.82 -10.63 -15.47
C THR A 157 5.13 -10.54 -13.98
N VAL A 158 4.75 -11.56 -13.22
CA VAL A 158 5.12 -11.72 -11.81
C VAL A 158 6.17 -12.81 -11.69
N LEU A 159 7.29 -12.50 -11.03
CA LEU A 159 8.34 -13.49 -10.79
C LEU A 159 7.81 -14.65 -9.93
N PRO A 160 8.04 -15.92 -10.30
CA PRO A 160 7.57 -17.06 -9.50
C PRO A 160 8.08 -17.05 -8.05
N THR A 161 9.27 -16.52 -7.81
CA THR A 161 9.85 -16.34 -6.47
C THR A 161 9.08 -15.31 -5.64
N ALA A 162 8.60 -14.23 -6.27
CA ALA A 162 7.77 -13.22 -5.61
C ALA A 162 6.43 -13.84 -5.17
N SER A 163 5.74 -14.54 -6.05
CA SER A 163 4.48 -15.22 -5.71
C SER A 163 4.65 -16.25 -4.59
N ARG A 164 5.75 -17.03 -4.61
CA ARG A 164 6.04 -17.97 -3.52
C ARG A 164 6.32 -17.27 -2.20
N ARG A 165 7.09 -16.17 -2.19
CA ARG A 165 7.33 -15.39 -0.97
C ARG A 165 6.04 -14.81 -0.41
N VAL A 166 5.20 -14.21 -1.26
CA VAL A 166 3.90 -13.68 -0.86
C VAL A 166 3.00 -14.77 -0.27
N ALA A 167 2.93 -15.95 -0.89
CA ALA A 167 2.15 -17.06 -0.36
C ALA A 167 2.68 -17.57 1.00
N LEU A 168 3.99 -17.57 1.22
CA LEU A 168 4.57 -17.90 2.53
C LEU A 168 4.15 -16.88 3.60
N VAL A 169 4.31 -15.59 3.32
CA VAL A 169 3.91 -14.52 4.25
C VAL A 169 2.40 -14.57 4.53
N MET A 170 1.56 -14.79 3.51
CA MET A 170 0.12 -14.92 3.71
C MET A 170 -0.27 -16.17 4.51
N ARG A 171 0.51 -17.25 4.43
CA ARG A 171 0.31 -18.43 5.29
C ARG A 171 0.68 -18.17 6.74
N GLU A 172 1.73 -17.38 6.99
CA GLU A 172 2.07 -16.91 8.34
C GLU A 172 0.91 -16.07 8.90
N LEU A 173 0.40 -15.11 8.13
CA LEU A 173 -0.78 -14.31 8.50
C LEU A 173 -2.04 -15.18 8.74
N LEU A 174 -2.22 -16.21 7.92
CA LEU A 174 -3.32 -17.17 8.10
C LEU A 174 -3.21 -17.89 9.45
N THR A 175 -2.01 -18.35 9.83
CA THR A 175 -1.81 -19.02 11.12
C THR A 175 -2.03 -18.09 12.32
N GLU A 176 -1.81 -16.78 12.16
CA GLU A 176 -2.12 -15.79 13.19
C GLU A 176 -3.63 -15.54 13.33
N LYS A 177 -4.38 -15.59 12.22
CA LYS A 177 -5.79 -15.21 12.18
C LYS A 177 -6.78 -16.36 12.34
N ALA A 178 -6.43 -17.56 11.91
CA ALA A 178 -7.36 -18.68 11.85
C ALA A 178 -7.67 -19.24 13.25
N ALA A 179 -8.95 -19.54 13.50
CA ALA A 179 -9.35 -20.25 14.71
C ALA A 179 -8.82 -21.70 14.75
N GLN A 180 -8.58 -22.29 13.58
CA GLN A 180 -8.03 -23.64 13.38
C GLN A 180 -6.80 -23.54 12.45
N PRO A 181 -5.64 -23.09 12.98
CA PRO A 181 -4.50 -22.71 12.14
C PRO A 181 -3.83 -23.88 11.42
N VAL A 182 -3.84 -25.08 12.01
CA VAL A 182 -3.24 -26.27 11.39
C VAL A 182 -4.06 -26.73 10.18
N GLU A 183 -5.38 -26.82 10.34
CA GLU A 183 -6.33 -27.21 9.30
C GLU A 183 -6.38 -26.17 8.18
N ALA A 184 -6.41 -24.88 8.53
CA ALA A 184 -6.38 -23.80 7.56
C ALA A 184 -5.07 -23.79 6.74
N LEU A 185 -3.93 -23.98 7.40
CA LEU A 185 -2.63 -24.06 6.72
C LEU A 185 -2.51 -25.30 5.83
N ALA A 186 -3.01 -26.46 6.28
CA ALA A 186 -3.03 -27.68 5.47
C ALA A 186 -3.85 -27.47 4.19
N ALA A 187 -5.05 -26.89 4.31
CA ALA A 187 -5.90 -26.54 3.17
C ALA A 187 -5.21 -25.55 2.22
N ALA A 188 -4.62 -24.47 2.74
CA ALA A 188 -3.91 -23.48 1.93
C ALA A 188 -2.66 -24.05 1.23
N SER A 189 -2.06 -25.11 1.79
CA SER A 189 -0.84 -25.73 1.26
C SER A 189 -1.10 -26.64 0.06
N THR A 190 -2.31 -27.20 -0.06
CA THR A 190 -2.70 -28.02 -1.22
C THR A 190 -3.22 -27.19 -2.40
N MET A 191 -3.42 -25.89 -2.23
CA MET A 191 -3.93 -24.99 -3.27
C MET A 191 -2.84 -24.51 -4.22
N ALA A 192 -3.23 -24.22 -5.46
CA ALA A 192 -2.39 -23.46 -6.38
C ALA A 192 -2.08 -22.09 -5.78
N VAL A 193 -0.80 -21.68 -5.83
CA VAL A 193 -0.29 -20.42 -5.22
C VAL A 193 -1.12 -19.21 -5.65
N ALA A 194 -1.41 -19.07 -6.94
CA ALA A 194 -2.19 -17.95 -7.46
C ALA A 194 -3.61 -17.90 -6.88
N ARG A 195 -4.28 -19.05 -6.78
CA ARG A 195 -5.63 -19.15 -6.20
C ARG A 195 -5.62 -18.80 -4.71
N PHE A 196 -4.64 -19.29 -3.96
CA PHE A 196 -4.52 -18.93 -2.55
C PHE A 196 -4.30 -17.43 -2.35
N ILE A 197 -3.42 -16.80 -3.14
CA ILE A 197 -3.17 -15.35 -3.08
C ILE A 197 -4.44 -14.56 -3.40
N ALA A 198 -5.19 -14.94 -4.43
CA ALA A 198 -6.45 -14.30 -4.80
C ALA A 198 -7.44 -14.33 -3.62
N LEU A 199 -7.70 -15.53 -3.06
CA LEU A 199 -8.59 -15.72 -1.92
C LEU A 199 -8.12 -14.98 -0.66
N ALA A 200 -6.82 -15.04 -0.36
CA ALA A 200 -6.20 -14.33 0.77
C ALA A 200 -6.38 -12.83 0.70
N ALA A 201 -6.33 -12.26 -0.50
CA ALA A 201 -6.59 -10.85 -0.75
C ALA A 201 -8.08 -10.54 -0.94
N GLY A 202 -9.00 -11.50 -0.77
CA GLY A 202 -10.44 -11.29 -0.93
C GLY A 202 -10.94 -11.20 -2.36
N ARG A 203 -10.17 -11.72 -3.32
CA ARG A 203 -10.59 -11.92 -4.71
C ARG A 203 -11.15 -13.34 -4.86
N ASP A 204 -11.95 -13.55 -5.89
CA ASP A 204 -12.60 -14.84 -6.18
C ASP A 204 -13.43 -15.41 -5.00
N LEU A 205 -13.82 -14.55 -4.05
CA LEU A 205 -14.84 -14.87 -3.06
C LEU A 205 -16.22 -14.62 -3.68
N PRO A 206 -17.18 -15.54 -3.55
CA PRO A 206 -18.55 -15.35 -4.02
C PRO A 206 -19.15 -14.10 -3.36
N ALA A 207 -19.98 -13.38 -4.10
CA ALA A 207 -20.74 -12.26 -3.55
C ALA A 207 -21.77 -12.79 -2.53
N GLY A 208 -21.56 -12.54 -1.23
CA GLY A 208 -22.48 -12.90 -0.15
C GLY A 208 -21.79 -13.62 1.02
N ASP A 209 -22.58 -13.99 2.05
CA ASP A 209 -22.09 -14.63 3.28
C ASP A 209 -21.81 -16.14 3.15
N LEU A 210 -22.03 -16.72 1.96
CA LEU A 210 -21.83 -18.15 1.73
C LEU A 210 -20.45 -18.42 1.16
N PRO A 211 -19.59 -19.20 1.84
CA PRO A 211 -18.33 -19.63 1.25
C PRO A 211 -18.53 -20.34 -0.08
N PRO A 212 -17.52 -20.33 -0.96
CA PRO A 212 -17.47 -21.29 -2.05
C PRO A 212 -17.67 -22.69 -1.46
N ALA A 213 -18.56 -23.49 -2.05
CA ALA A 213 -18.87 -24.84 -1.57
C ALA A 213 -17.63 -25.77 -1.56
N ASP A 214 -16.54 -25.37 -2.21
CA ASP A 214 -15.28 -26.10 -2.31
C ASP A 214 -14.19 -25.64 -1.32
N LEU A 215 -14.45 -24.64 -0.46
CA LEU A 215 -13.46 -24.20 0.54
C LEU A 215 -13.68 -24.84 1.93
N PRO A 216 -12.62 -25.39 2.56
CA PRO A 216 -12.69 -25.88 3.94
C PRO A 216 -13.10 -24.77 4.92
N ALA A 217 -13.98 -25.09 5.86
CA ALA A 217 -14.51 -24.13 6.84
C ALA A 217 -13.41 -23.41 7.64
N ALA A 218 -12.34 -24.13 8.02
CA ALA A 218 -11.18 -23.57 8.71
C ALA A 218 -10.52 -22.44 7.91
N LEU A 219 -10.43 -22.57 6.59
CA LEU A 219 -9.87 -21.55 5.71
C LEU A 219 -10.86 -20.40 5.52
N THR A 220 -12.14 -20.69 5.23
CA THR A 220 -13.19 -19.65 5.05
C THR A 220 -13.26 -18.70 6.24
N SER A 221 -13.22 -19.22 7.47
CA SER A 221 -13.37 -18.40 8.69
C SER A 221 -12.27 -17.35 8.88
N ALA A 222 -11.12 -17.53 8.21
CA ALA A 222 -9.96 -16.66 8.33
C ALA A 222 -9.80 -15.71 7.14
N LEU A 223 -10.56 -15.91 6.05
CA LEU A 223 -10.45 -15.15 4.81
C LEU A 223 -11.51 -14.03 4.71
N PRO A 224 -11.20 -12.91 4.06
CA PRO A 224 -9.88 -12.51 3.56
C PRO A 224 -8.92 -12.13 4.70
N LEU A 225 -7.62 -12.15 4.42
CA LEU A 225 -6.61 -11.80 5.43
C LEU A 225 -6.51 -10.29 5.67
N PHE A 226 -6.91 -9.46 4.70
CA PHE A 226 -6.88 -7.99 4.77
C PHE A 226 -7.85 -7.34 3.77
#